data_AF-A0A432Q696-F1
#
_entry.id   AF-A0A432Q696-F1
#
_cell.length_a   1.000
_cell.length_b   1.000
_cell.length_c   1.000
_cell.angle_alpha   90.00
_cell.angle_beta   90.00
_cell.angle_gamma   90.00
#
_symmetry.space_group_name_H-M   'P 1'
#
loop_
_entity.id
_entity.type
_entity.pdbx_description
1 polymer ?
#
loop_
_entity_poly.entity_id
_entity_poly.type
_entity_poly.pdbx_seq_one_letter_code
_entity_poly.pdbx_strand_id
1 'polypeptide(L)' 'MKKYFDAASLAVIVITFVLFVFALVAKGITHDLLLEAGVFLVSVKLIMMGYKNSQDHERILSQLRAVSANIKGPGSE' A
#
# COMPACT_ATOMS: atom_id res chain seq x y z
N MET A 1 14.45 3.94 3.00
CA MET A 1 13.10 4.32 2.51
C MET A 1 13.02 3.98 1.01
N LYS A 2 13.21 2.72 0.59
CA LYS A 2 12.19 1.68 0.37
C LYS A 2 10.95 2.13 -0.43
N LYS A 3 11.18 2.56 -1.68
CA LYS A 3 10.55 2.27 -2.99
C LYS A 3 9.06 1.84 -3.13
N TYR A 4 8.35 1.48 -2.06
CA TYR A 4 6.96 1.02 -2.10
C TYR A 4 5.96 2.05 -1.57
N PHE A 5 6.42 3.08 -0.86
CA PHE A 5 5.69 4.34 -0.80
C PHE A 5 6.02 5.09 -2.09
N ASP A 6 5.59 4.52 -3.22
CA ASP A 6 5.87 5.09 -4.52
C ASP A 6 5.25 6.49 -4.56
N ALA A 7 6.03 7.48 -4.98
CA ALA A 7 5.58 8.87 -5.00
C ALA A 7 4.27 9.01 -5.80
N ALA A 8 4.05 8.14 -6.80
CA ALA A 8 2.79 8.06 -7.53
C ALA A 8 1.62 7.56 -6.68
N SER A 9 1.83 6.57 -5.81
CA SER A 9 0.79 6.10 -4.88
C SER A 9 0.37 7.19 -3.90
N LEU A 10 1.34 7.94 -3.37
CA LEU A 10 1.06 9.10 -2.53
C LEU A 10 0.35 10.21 -3.32
N ALA A 11 0.79 10.48 -4.56
CA ALA A 11 0.14 11.47 -5.42
C ALA A 11 -1.32 11.09 -5.72
N VAL A 12 -1.62 9.82 -6.01
CA VAL A 12 -2.99 9.34 -6.24
C VAL A 12 -3.84 9.52 -4.98
N ILE A 13 -3.33 9.17 -3.80
CA ILE A 13 -4.06 9.37 -2.53
C ILE A 13 -4.37 10.85 -2.32
N VAL A 14 -3.37 11.73 -2.50
CA VAL A 14 -3.53 13.17 -2.30
C VAL A 14 -4.49 13.78 -3.31
N ILE A 15 -4.36 13.47 -4.60
CA ILE A 15 -5.26 13.98 -5.65
C ILE A 15 -6.70 13.51 -5.39
N THR A 16 -6.89 12.23 -5.05
CA THR A 16 -8.23 11.70 -4.77
C THR A 16 -8.83 12.35 -3.52
N PHE A 17 -8.02 12.60 -2.49
CA PHE A 17 -8.45 13.32 -1.29
C PHE A 17 -8.87 14.76 -1.60
N VAL A 18 -8.09 15.49 -2.40
CA VAL A 18 -8.41 16.87 -2.80
C VAL A 18 -9.71 16.91 -3.61
N LEU A 19 -9.88 16.02 -4.58
CA LEU A 19 -11.12 15.91 -5.36
C LEU A 19 -12.33 15.57 -4.48
N PHE A 20 -12.17 14.69 -3.50
CA PHE A 20 -13.20 14.35 -2.54
C PHE A 20 -13.60 15.56 -1.67
N VAL A 21 -12.64 16.34 -1.18
CA VAL A 21 -12.92 17.59 -0.43
C VAL A 21 -13.63 18.62 -1.32
N PHE A 22 -13.23 18.76 -2.58
CA PHE A 22 -13.93 19.63 -3.54
C PHE A 22 -15.37 19.19 -3.79
N ALA A 23 -15.60 17.89 -3.98
CA ALA A 23 -16.94 17.33 -4.14
C ALA A 23 -17.81 17.59 -2.90
N LEU A 24 -17.24 17.42 -1.70
CA LEU A 24 -17.88 17.74 -0.42
C LEU A 24 -18.37 19.18 -0.32
N VAL A 25 -17.52 20.13 -0.72
CA VAL A 25 -17.85 21.57 -0.67
C VAL A 25 -18.86 21.94 -1.75
N ALA A 26 -18.78 21.33 -2.94
CA ALA A 26 -19.66 21.64 -4.07
C ALA A 26 -21.07 21.02 -3.95
N LYS A 27 -21.17 19.79 -3.43
CA LYS A 27 -22.44 19.02 -3.34
C LYS A 27 -23.08 19.08 -1.95
N GLY A 28 -22.32 19.48 -0.92
CA GLY A 28 -22.75 19.46 0.47
C GLY A 28 -22.71 18.06 1.11
N ILE A 29 -22.82 18.01 2.44
CA ILE A 29 -22.86 16.76 3.22
C ILE A 29 -24.21 16.07 3.01
N THR A 30 -24.32 15.28 1.94
CA THR A 30 -25.51 14.50 1.58
C THR A 30 -25.26 12.99 1.78
N HIS A 31 -26.29 12.15 1.64
CA HIS A 31 -26.19 10.70 1.91
C HIS A 31 -25.10 10.00 1.07
N ASP A 32 -24.87 10.48 -0.16
CA ASP A 32 -23.83 9.97 -1.06
C ASP A 32 -22.41 10.17 -0.53
N LEU A 33 -22.21 11.05 0.45
CA LEU A 33 -20.90 11.30 1.04
C LEU A 33 -20.29 10.03 1.67
N LEU A 34 -21.10 9.24 2.38
CA LEU A 34 -20.62 8.01 3.01
C LEU A 34 -20.23 6.97 1.95
N LEU A 35 -20.96 6.95 0.83
CA LEU A 35 -20.66 6.09 -0.31
C LEU A 35 -19.34 6.51 -0.97
N GLU A 36 -19.19 7.80 -1.29
CA GLU A 36 -17.98 8.37 -1.89
C GLU A 36 -16.75 8.23 -0.96
N ALA A 37 -16.91 8.46 0.35
CA ALA A 37 -15.88 8.25 1.36
C ALA A 37 -15.50 6.77 1.48
N GLY A 38 -16.47 5.86 1.40
CA GLY A 38 -16.25 4.42 1.41
C GLY A 38 -15.40 3.97 0.23
N VAL A 39 -15.69 4.46 -0.99
CA VAL A 39 -14.90 4.16 -2.20
C VAL A 39 -13.46 4.70 -2.07
N PHE A 40 -13.29 5.91 -1.53
CA PHE A 40 -11.97 6.47 -1.25
C PHE A 40 -11.19 5.61 -0.24
N LEU A 41 -11.83 5.22 0.86
CA LEU A 41 -11.21 4.45 1.93
C LEU A 41 -10.83 3.03 1.48
N VAL A 42 -11.63 2.39 0.63
CA VAL A 42 -11.28 1.12 -0.03
C VAL A 42 -10.04 1.28 -0.90
N SER A 43 -9.94 2.37 -1.66
CA SER A 43 -8.77 2.65 -2.51
C SER A 43 -7.48 2.81 -1.69
N VAL A 44 -7.55 3.59 -0.60
CA VAL A 44 -6.41 3.75 0.34
C VAL A 44 -6.03 2.40 0.96
N LYS A 45 -7.02 1.59 1.39
CA LYS A 45 -6.78 0.27 1.97
C LYS A 45 -6.08 -0.67 0.99
N LEU A 46 -6.48 -0.70 -0.28
CA LEU A 46 -5.85 -1.52 -1.32
C LEU A 46 -4.40 -1.10 -1.57
N ILE A 47 -4.11 0.20 -1.61
CA ILE A 47 -2.75 0.73 -1.76
C ILE A 47 -1.88 0.31 -0.56
N MET A 48 -2.39 0.48 0.67
CA MET A 48 -1.69 0.05 1.88
C MET A 48 -1.47 -1.47 1.94
N MET A 49 -2.43 -2.26 1.46
CA MET A 49 -2.31 -3.72 1.41
C MET A 49 -1.22 -4.15 0.42
N GLY A 50 -1.14 -3.51 -0.74
CA GLY A 50 -0.06 -3.75 -1.71
C GLY A 50 1.33 -3.44 -1.13
N TYR A 51 1.46 -2.34 -0.39
CA TYR A 51 2.68 -2.00 0.34
C TYR A 51 3.08 -3.07 1.36
N LYS A 52 2.13 -3.46 2.21
CA LYS A 52 2.39 -4.45 3.27
C LYS A 52 2.76 -5.81 2.69
N ASN A 53 2.06 -6.24 1.65
CA ASN A 53 2.37 -7.49 0.94
C ASN A 53 3.78 -7.48 0.36
N SER A 54 4.24 -6.35 -0.16
CA SER A 54 5.60 -6.22 -0.66
C SER A 54 6.66 -6.32 0.44
N GLN A 55 6.43 -5.72 1.61
CA GLN A 55 7.32 -5.88 2.76
C GLN A 55 7.36 -7.33 3.26
N ASP A 56 6.20 -7.98 3.32
CA ASP A 56 6.11 -9.38 3.74
C ASP A 56 6.83 -10.28 2.74
N HIS A 57 6.73 -9.99 1.44
CA HIS A 57 7.48 -10.71 0.40
C HIS A 57 9.01 -10.56 0.56
N GLU A 58 9.51 -9.35 0.81
CA GLU A 58 10.94 -9.14 1.12
C GLU A 58 11.38 -9.94 2.36
N ARG A 59 10.54 -9.94 3.40
CA ARG A 59 10.81 -10.68 4.64
C ARG A 59 10.87 -12.18 4.38
N ILE A 60 9.91 -12.74 3.65
CA ILE A 60 9.87 -14.15 3.27
C ILE A 60 11.13 -14.51 2.46
N LEU A 61 11.48 -13.73 1.44
CA LEU A 61 12.68 -13.98 0.62
C LEU A 61 13.98 -13.91 1.43
N SER A 62 14.04 -13.05 2.45
CA SER A 62 15.20 -12.97 3.35
C SER A 62 15.32 -14.21 4.24
N GLN A 63 14.19 -14.71 4.77
CA GLN A 63 14.13 -15.92 5.58
C GLN A 63 14.47 -17.16 4.75
N LEU A 64 13.96 -17.26 3.52
CA LEU A 64 14.26 -18.36 2.61
C LEU A 64 15.75 -18.43 2.29
N ARG A 65 16.39 -17.27 2.06
CA ARG A 65 17.84 -17.18 1.85
C ARG A 65 18.63 -17.60 3.09
N ALA A 66 18.21 -17.18 4.28
CA ALA A 66 18.85 -17.56 5.54
C ALA A 66 18.75 -19.08 5.79
N VAL A 67 17.59 -19.69 5.54
CA VAL A 67 17.40 -21.14 5.66
C VAL A 67 18.24 -21.88 4.62
N SER A 68 18.23 -21.45 3.36
CA SER A 68 19.06 -22.06 2.30
C SER A 68 20.55 -21.98 2.62
N ALA A 69 21.04 -20.86 3.17
CA ALA A 69 22.43 -20.71 3.59
C ALA A 69 22.81 -21.66 4.74
N ASN A 70 21.93 -21.83 5.74
CA ASN A 70 22.14 -22.76 6.84
C ASN A 70 22.14 -24.23 6.39
N ILE A 71 21.33 -24.57 5.38
CA ILE A 71 21.32 -25.92 4.78
C ILE A 71 22.57 -26.16 3.93
N LYS A 72 23.14 -25.11 3.29
CA LYS A 72 24.28 -25.28 2.38
C LYS A 72 25.59 -25.65 3.10
N GLY A 73 25.77 -25.30 4.39
CA GLY A 73 26.91 -25.72 5.24
C GLY A 73 28.31 -25.39 4.69
N PRO A 74 29.37 -25.44 5.52
CA PRO A 74 30.75 -25.13 5.09
C PRO A 74 31.44 -26.30 4.34
N GLY A 75 30.72 -27.02 3.47
CA GLY A 75 31.18 -28.28 2.87
C GLY A 75 30.93 -28.41 1.36
N SER A 76 31.02 -27.31 0.61
CA SER A 76 30.94 -27.35 -0.86
C SER A 76 32.11 -26.64 -1.54
N GLU A 77 33.32 -26.89 -1.02
CA GLU A 77 34.59 -26.89 -1.75
C GLU A 77 35.45 -28.06 -1.26
#